data_AF-A0A7W9W805-F1
#
_entry.id   AF-A0A7W9W805-F1
#
_cell.length_a   1.000
_cell.length_b   1.000
_cell.length_c   1.000
_cell.angle_alpha   90.00
_cell.angle_beta   90.00
_cell.angle_gamma   90.00
#
_symmetry.space_group_name_H-M   'P 1'
#
loop_
_entity.id
_entity.type
_entity.pdbx_description
1 polymer ?
#
loop_
_entity_poly.entity_id
_entity_poly.type
_entity_poly.pdbx_seq_one_letter_code
_entity_poly.pdbx_strand_id
1 'polypeptide(L)'
;MSFNNEKIVAALNSLTVPVYLSNDLVVGDERSALTRIHQEGYRKKLSVGTVHCFILAPDGALLDTIHVALASPQRILEAVERAAREQKIVPGSPLVPAHPLSLPPAPRGGLRLHIVARYLERKPDGSLGLVTGAGGNWSALPGEDWLTLSPTEAKALRTGERLQAERLLTHFYPPTENNDLTKNRFVELSWKSEPLPDGILRLRGSLVLKHSFYSRDDQNTAQAEWVGYADSKTLTLVTTKATYNNQPYAVAVTTT
;
A
#
# COMPACT_ATOMS: atom_id res chain seq x y z
N MET A 1 -0.11 6.73 8.24
CA MET A 1 -0.92 6.10 9.32
C MET A 1 -0.73 4.60 9.16
N SER A 2 -0.28 3.86 10.19
CA SER A 2 -0.02 2.42 10.06
C SER A 2 -1.15 1.63 10.70
N PHE A 3 -1.77 0.70 9.96
CA PHE A 3 -2.67 -0.31 10.53
C PHE A 3 -1.94 -1.29 11.46
N ASN A 4 -0.63 -1.17 11.61
CA ASN A 4 0.20 -1.94 12.53
C ASN A 4 0.11 -1.40 13.97
N ASN A 5 -1.10 -1.10 14.46
CA ASN A 5 -1.34 -0.79 15.87
C ASN A 5 -1.76 -2.09 16.56
N GLU A 6 -0.84 -2.67 17.32
CA GLU A 6 -1.02 -3.95 18.00
C GLU A 6 -2.30 -4.01 18.85
N LYS A 7 -2.68 -2.90 19.50
CA LYS A 7 -3.90 -2.84 20.32
C LYS A 7 -5.15 -3.02 19.47
N ILE A 8 -5.18 -2.41 18.29
CA ILE A 8 -6.32 -2.46 17.39
C ILE A 8 -6.40 -3.82 16.73
N VAL A 9 -5.26 -4.35 16.27
CA VAL A 9 -5.19 -5.71 15.72
C VAL A 9 -5.63 -6.74 16.77
N ALA A 10 -5.16 -6.63 18.02
CA ALA A 10 -5.54 -7.53 19.09
C ALA A 10 -7.04 -7.44 19.42
N ALA A 11 -7.62 -6.24 19.47
CA ALA A 11 -9.04 -6.04 19.71
C ALA A 11 -9.88 -6.62 18.57
N LEU A 12 -9.55 -6.32 17.31
CA LEU A 12 -10.25 -6.88 16.15
C LEU A 12 -10.17 -8.41 16.14
N ASN A 13 -8.99 -8.99 16.38
CA ASN A 13 -8.81 -10.44 16.35
C ASN A 13 -9.52 -11.18 17.49
N SER A 14 -9.73 -10.53 18.64
CA SER A 14 -10.38 -11.14 19.80
C SER A 14 -11.88 -10.91 19.86
N LEU A 15 -12.39 -9.83 19.24
CA LEU A 15 -13.80 -9.42 19.31
C LEU A 15 -14.57 -9.63 17.99
N THR A 16 -13.87 -9.82 16.87
CA THR A 16 -14.50 -9.86 15.54
C THR A 16 -13.96 -10.99 14.67
N VAL A 17 -14.74 -11.36 13.66
CA VAL A 17 -14.29 -12.19 12.53
C VAL A 17 -14.39 -11.33 11.27
N PRO A 18 -13.26 -10.84 10.71
CA PRO A 18 -13.31 -10.00 9.53
C PRO A 18 -13.74 -10.82 8.31
N VAL A 19 -14.72 -10.30 7.57
CA VAL A 19 -15.20 -10.89 6.31
C VAL A 19 -15.03 -9.85 5.21
N TYR A 20 -14.37 -10.24 4.12
CA TYR A 20 -14.13 -9.38 2.96
C TYR A 20 -15.09 -9.74 1.84
N LEU A 21 -15.78 -8.74 1.31
CA LEU A 21 -16.66 -8.88 0.14
C LEU A 21 -16.22 -7.86 -0.92
N SER A 22 -16.06 -8.33 -2.15
CA SER A 22 -15.80 -7.46 -3.31
C SER A 22 -17.07 -7.28 -4.12
N ASN A 23 -17.50 -6.04 -4.34
CA ASN A 23 -18.69 -5.75 -5.15
C ASN A 23 -18.63 -6.37 -6.56
N ASP A 24 -17.41 -6.58 -7.09
CA ASP A 24 -17.18 -7.13 -8.42
C ASP A 24 -17.25 -8.66 -8.46
N LEU A 25 -17.11 -9.33 -7.31
CA LEU A 25 -17.04 -10.79 -7.20
C LEU A 25 -18.25 -11.40 -6.49
N VAL A 26 -19.06 -10.59 -5.81
CA VAL A 26 -20.21 -11.04 -5.01
C VAL A 26 -21.32 -11.61 -5.92
N VAL A 27 -21.61 -12.89 -5.72
CA VAL A 27 -22.65 -13.65 -6.46
C VAL A 27 -23.51 -14.48 -5.49
N GLY A 28 -24.68 -14.92 -5.95
CA GLY A 28 -25.55 -15.84 -5.19
C GLY A 28 -25.91 -15.34 -3.79
N ASP A 29 -25.64 -16.18 -2.78
CA ASP A 29 -26.00 -15.92 -1.38
C ASP A 29 -25.29 -14.70 -0.78
N GLU A 30 -24.05 -14.42 -1.20
CA GLU A 30 -23.31 -13.23 -0.75
C GLU A 30 -24.01 -11.95 -1.22
N ARG A 31 -24.56 -11.95 -2.44
CA ARG A 31 -25.30 -10.79 -2.98
C ARG A 31 -26.58 -10.56 -2.20
N SER A 32 -27.27 -11.64 -1.85
CA SER A 32 -28.49 -11.59 -1.03
C SER A 32 -28.18 -11.07 0.38
N ALA A 33 -27.10 -11.54 1.01
CA ALA A 33 -26.65 -11.06 2.31
C ALA A 33 -26.30 -9.56 2.29
N LEU A 34 -25.52 -9.12 1.30
CA LEU A 34 -25.15 -7.71 1.15
C LEU A 34 -26.39 -6.82 0.93
N THR A 35 -27.32 -7.28 0.08
CA THR A 35 -28.59 -6.56 -0.16
C THR A 35 -29.41 -6.42 1.12
N ARG A 36 -29.51 -7.49 1.93
CA ARG A 36 -30.17 -7.44 3.24
C ARG A 36 -29.51 -6.42 4.17
N ILE A 37 -28.18 -6.45 4.28
CA ILE A 37 -27.42 -5.52 5.13
C ILE A 37 -27.66 -4.07 4.70
N HIS A 38 -27.65 -3.78 3.40
CA HIS A 38 -27.94 -2.45 2.87
C HIS A 38 -29.36 -1.99 3.24
N GLN A 39 -30.35 -2.85 3.03
CA GLN A 39 -31.75 -2.54 3.38
C GLN A 39 -31.92 -2.30 4.88
N GLU A 40 -31.26 -3.09 5.72
CA GLU A 40 -31.29 -2.90 7.17
C GLU A 40 -30.64 -1.57 7.58
N GLY A 41 -29.52 -1.20 6.94
CA GLY A 41 -28.85 0.08 7.16
C GLY A 41 -29.76 1.26 6.82
N TYR A 42 -30.47 1.22 5.68
CA TYR A 42 -31.47 2.24 5.33
C TYR A 42 -32.58 2.34 6.39
N ARG A 43 -33.12 1.21 6.87
CA ARG A 43 -34.16 1.21 7.91
C ARG A 43 -33.66 1.78 9.23
N LYS A 44 -32.41 1.49 9.60
CA LYS A 44 -31.75 2.00 10.81
C LYS A 44 -31.18 3.42 10.65
N LYS A 45 -31.34 4.05 9.48
CA LYS A 45 -30.77 5.36 9.13
C LYS A 45 -29.24 5.41 9.30
N LEU A 46 -28.58 4.28 9.06
CA LEU A 46 -27.13 4.15 9.05
C LEU A 46 -26.57 4.49 7.66
N SER A 47 -25.29 4.82 7.57
CA SER A 47 -24.62 5.11 6.30
C SER A 47 -24.36 3.81 5.55
N VAL A 48 -24.79 3.72 4.29
CA VAL A 48 -24.54 2.55 3.43
C VAL A 48 -23.98 3.01 2.09
N GLY A 49 -23.22 2.14 1.42
CA GLY A 49 -22.59 2.48 0.16
C GLY A 49 -21.69 1.34 -0.34
N THR A 50 -20.92 1.64 -1.39
CA THR A 50 -20.07 0.64 -2.06
C THR A 50 -18.74 0.42 -1.35
N VAL A 51 -18.30 1.34 -0.48
CA VAL A 51 -17.01 1.24 0.25
C VAL A 51 -17.23 1.56 1.73
N HIS A 52 -17.76 0.56 2.44
CA HIS A 52 -18.14 0.65 3.85
C HIS A 52 -17.65 -0.55 4.64
N CYS A 53 -17.37 -0.33 5.92
CA CYS A 53 -17.29 -1.39 6.93
C CYS A 53 -18.67 -1.55 7.57
N PHE A 54 -19.18 -2.79 7.62
CA PHE A 54 -20.42 -3.14 8.32
C PHE A 54 -20.06 -3.94 9.57
N ILE A 55 -20.61 -3.54 10.72
CA ILE A 55 -20.43 -4.27 11.99
C ILE A 55 -21.72 -5.05 12.24
N LEU A 56 -21.63 -6.38 12.22
CA LEU A 56 -22.75 -7.28 12.40
C LEU A 56 -22.66 -7.99 13.75
N ALA A 57 -23.82 -8.25 14.36
CA ALA A 57 -23.93 -9.19 15.47
C ALA A 57 -23.73 -10.64 14.98
N PRO A 58 -23.47 -11.61 15.88
CA PRO A 58 -23.31 -13.01 15.51
C PRO A 58 -24.52 -13.64 14.80
N ASP A 59 -25.72 -13.10 15.01
CA ASP A 59 -26.95 -13.50 14.32
C ASP A 59 -27.13 -12.83 12.93
N GLY A 60 -26.18 -11.98 12.54
CA GLY A 60 -26.17 -11.25 11.27
C GLY A 60 -26.92 -9.91 11.31
N ALA A 61 -27.47 -9.47 12.45
CA ALA A 61 -28.10 -8.15 12.56
C ALA A 61 -27.08 -7.02 12.42
N LEU A 62 -27.43 -5.96 11.68
CA LEU A 62 -26.54 -4.82 11.47
C LEU A 62 -26.51 -3.92 12.71
N LEU A 63 -25.35 -3.81 13.36
CA LEU A 63 -25.17 -2.97 14.55
C LEU A 63 -24.72 -1.56 14.19
N ASP A 64 -23.77 -1.43 13.25
CA ASP A 64 -23.18 -0.15 12.89
C ASP A 64 -22.54 -0.17 11.49
N THR A 65 -22.23 1.02 10.97
CA THR A 65 -21.62 1.22 9.65
C THR A 65 -20.56 2.32 9.70
N ILE A 66 -19.44 2.13 9.02
CA ILE A 66 -18.40 3.14 8.88
C ILE A 66 -18.06 3.30 7.41
N HIS A 67 -18.30 4.50 6.86
CA HIS A 67 -17.82 4.86 5.53
C HIS A 67 -16.28 4.93 5.54
N VAL A 68 -15.59 4.36 4.54
CA VAL A 68 -14.12 4.25 4.55
C VAL A 68 -13.41 5.60 4.70
N ALA A 69 -13.91 6.65 4.06
CA ALA A 69 -13.38 8.01 4.17
C ALA A 69 -13.44 8.61 5.59
N LEU A 70 -14.26 8.04 6.47
CA LEU A 70 -14.37 8.44 7.88
C LEU A 70 -13.74 7.41 8.82
N ALA A 71 -13.22 6.30 8.28
CA ALA A 71 -12.61 5.26 9.06
C ALA A 71 -11.26 5.74 9.60
N SER A 72 -11.10 5.64 10.91
CA SER A 72 -9.81 5.79 11.58
C SER A 72 -9.62 4.59 12.50
N PRO A 73 -8.37 4.26 12.86
CA PRO A 73 -8.11 3.14 13.75
C PRO A 73 -8.89 3.27 15.08
N GLN A 74 -8.95 4.47 15.65
CA GLN A 74 -9.72 4.78 16.86
C GLN A 74 -11.23 4.58 16.66
N ARG A 75 -11.79 5.11 15.57
CA ARG A 75 -13.23 5.01 15.30
C ARG A 75 -13.68 3.56 15.08
N ILE A 76 -12.85 2.76 14.41
CA ILE A 76 -13.10 1.32 14.23
C ILE A 76 -13.08 0.63 15.59
N LEU A 77 -12.07 0.89 16.41
CA LEU A 77 -11.95 0.29 17.74
C LEU A 77 -13.15 0.63 18.62
N GLU A 78 -13.54 1.91 18.69
CA GLU A 78 -14.69 2.37 19.47
C GLU A 78 -16.00 1.69 19.05
N ALA A 79 -16.22 1.56 17.74
CA ALA A 79 -17.42 0.92 17.21
C ALA A 79 -17.47 -0.59 17.53
N VAL A 80 -16.33 -1.28 17.40
CA VAL A 80 -16.20 -2.71 17.72
C VAL A 80 -16.35 -2.96 19.22
N GLU A 81 -15.69 -2.17 20.07
CA GLU A 81 -15.82 -2.31 21.53
C GLU A 81 -17.24 -2.00 22.01
N ARG A 82 -17.90 -1.01 21.41
CA ARG A 82 -19.32 -0.73 21.70
C ARG A 82 -20.20 -1.92 21.33
N ALA A 83 -20.06 -2.44 20.12
CA ALA A 83 -20.81 -3.61 19.67
C ALA A 83 -20.57 -4.81 20.59
N ALA A 84 -19.32 -5.07 20.97
CA ALA A 84 -18.98 -6.15 21.89
C ALA A 84 -19.63 -5.98 23.27
N ARG A 85 -19.66 -4.77 23.83
CA ARG A 85 -20.34 -4.49 25.11
C ARG A 85 -21.85 -4.70 25.02
N GLU A 86 -22.49 -4.20 23.97
CA GLU A 86 -23.94 -4.32 23.76
C GLU A 86 -24.37 -5.78 23.57
N GLN A 87 -23.58 -6.54 22.81
CA GLN A 87 -23.79 -7.96 22.55
C GLN A 87 -23.24 -8.87 23.65
N LYS A 88 -22.61 -8.31 24.69
CA LYS A 88 -21.94 -9.04 25.78
C LYS A 88 -20.96 -10.10 25.26
N ILE A 89 -20.23 -9.78 24.19
CA ILE A 89 -19.21 -10.65 23.62
C ILE A 89 -18.02 -10.71 24.57
N VAL A 90 -17.60 -11.94 24.87
CA VAL A 90 -16.37 -12.19 25.62
C VAL A 90 -15.22 -12.27 24.61
N PRO A 91 -14.12 -11.51 24.79
CA PRO A 91 -12.96 -11.61 23.92
C PRO A 91 -12.43 -13.03 23.87
N GLY A 92 -12.32 -13.58 22.67
CA GLY A 92 -11.71 -14.88 22.42
C GLY A 92 -10.20 -14.77 22.22
N SER A 93 -9.53 -15.92 22.16
CA SER A 93 -8.18 -15.97 21.62
C SER A 93 -8.19 -15.54 20.15
N PRO A 94 -7.18 -14.77 19.69
CA PRO A 94 -7.03 -14.46 18.27
C PRO A 94 -7.10 -15.73 17.41
N LEU A 95 -7.97 -15.76 16.41
CA LEU A 95 -8.06 -16.87 15.46
C LEU A 95 -6.74 -17.05 14.69
N VAL A 96 -6.05 -15.93 14.44
CA VAL A 96 -4.74 -15.89 13.80
C VAL A 96 -3.84 -15.00 14.66
N PRO A 97 -2.64 -15.47 15.07
CA PRO A 97 -1.65 -14.63 15.72
C PRO A 97 -1.32 -13.41 14.87
N ALA A 98 -1.06 -12.27 15.50
CA ALA A 98 -0.57 -11.11 14.77
C ALA A 98 0.70 -11.48 14.00
N HIS A 99 0.72 -11.16 12.71
CA HIS A 99 1.81 -11.47 11.81
C HIS A 99 2.18 -10.20 11.03
N PRO A 100 3.47 -9.88 10.82
CA PRO A 100 3.85 -8.73 10.02
C PRO A 100 3.25 -8.82 8.61
N LEU A 101 2.61 -7.75 8.15
CA LEU A 101 1.99 -7.71 6.81
C LEU A 101 3.04 -7.80 5.68
N SER A 102 4.26 -7.32 5.95
CA SER A 102 5.38 -7.31 5.00
C SER A 102 6.54 -8.15 5.55
N LEU A 103 6.42 -9.49 5.56
CA LEU A 103 7.61 -10.32 5.79
C LEU A 103 8.45 -10.41 4.51
N PRO A 104 9.79 -10.34 4.62
CA PRO A 104 10.66 -10.62 3.50
C PRO A 104 10.43 -12.06 2.99
N PRO A 105 10.41 -12.29 1.67
CA PRO A 105 10.33 -13.64 1.12
C PRO A 105 11.54 -14.46 1.57
N ALA A 106 11.38 -15.78 1.70
CA ALA A 106 12.47 -16.69 2.09
C ALA A 106 13.75 -16.44 1.27
N PRO A 107 14.94 -16.48 1.87
CA PRO A 107 16.18 -16.18 1.16
C PRO A 107 16.40 -17.21 0.05
N ARG A 108 16.36 -16.76 -1.21
CA ARG A 108 16.55 -17.62 -2.40
C ARG A 108 17.90 -17.38 -3.09
N GLY A 109 18.88 -16.86 -2.36
CA GLY A 109 20.08 -16.26 -2.95
C GLY A 109 19.75 -14.96 -3.71
N GLY A 110 20.79 -14.20 -4.06
CA GLY A 110 20.63 -12.88 -4.68
C GLY A 110 20.42 -11.75 -3.67
N LEU A 111 20.15 -10.56 -4.20
CA LEU A 111 20.01 -9.33 -3.43
C LEU A 111 18.53 -9.09 -3.11
N ARG A 112 18.16 -9.16 -1.84
CA ARG A 112 16.80 -8.86 -1.38
C ARG A 112 16.65 -7.35 -1.18
N LEU A 113 15.61 -6.79 -1.76
CA LEU A 113 15.28 -5.37 -1.71
C LEU A 113 13.92 -5.19 -1.05
N HIS A 114 13.86 -4.28 -0.09
CA HIS A 114 12.64 -3.71 0.41
C HIS A 114 12.38 -2.41 -0.34
N ILE A 115 11.16 -2.25 -0.85
CA ILE A 115 10.74 -1.10 -1.63
C ILE A 115 9.57 -0.43 -0.89
N VAL A 116 9.66 0.88 -0.69
CA VAL A 116 8.61 1.68 -0.04
C VAL A 116 8.31 2.89 -0.90
N ALA A 117 7.04 3.06 -1.29
CA ALA A 117 6.52 4.19 -2.04
C ALA A 117 5.46 4.93 -1.22
N ARG A 118 5.52 6.26 -1.14
CA ARG A 118 4.59 7.08 -0.35
C ARG A 118 4.28 8.40 -1.05
N TYR A 119 3.04 8.86 -0.98
CA TYR A 119 2.76 10.26 -1.28
C TYR A 119 3.33 11.17 -0.21
N LEU A 120 3.66 12.38 -0.66
CA LEU A 120 4.07 13.48 0.16
C LEU A 120 3.04 14.59 0.04
N GLU A 121 2.96 15.43 1.06
CA GLU A 121 2.22 16.68 1.03
C GLU A 121 3.16 17.85 1.26
N ARG A 122 2.84 18.97 0.61
CA ARG A 122 3.53 20.23 0.86
C ARG A 122 3.02 20.81 2.18
N LYS A 123 3.94 21.03 3.12
CA LYS A 123 3.68 21.66 4.41
C LYS A 123 3.63 23.18 4.26
N PRO A 124 3.09 23.93 5.25
CA PRO A 124 2.99 25.39 5.17
C PRO A 124 4.32 26.11 5.02
N ASP A 125 5.41 25.53 5.53
CA ASP A 125 6.79 26.02 5.37
C ASP A 125 7.40 25.72 3.98
N GLY A 126 6.62 25.12 3.08
CA GLY A 126 7.03 24.73 1.74
C GLY A 126 7.77 23.38 1.67
N SER A 127 8.10 22.76 2.80
CA SER A 127 8.74 21.45 2.85
C SER A 127 7.80 20.33 2.39
N LEU A 128 8.37 19.20 1.97
CA LEU A 128 7.59 17.98 1.70
C LEU A 128 7.64 17.08 2.93
N GLY A 129 6.49 16.62 3.38
CA GLY A 129 6.39 15.65 4.46
C GLY A 129 5.39 14.55 4.14
N LEU A 130 5.34 13.52 4.97
CA LEU A 130 4.36 12.44 4.81
C LEU A 130 2.92 12.97 4.90
N VAL A 131 2.05 12.42 4.06
CA VAL A 131 0.60 12.58 4.18
C VAL A 131 0.13 11.89 5.47
N THR A 132 -0.26 12.68 6.48
CA THR A 132 -0.69 12.15 7.79
C THR A 132 -2.20 12.25 8.04
N GLY A 133 -2.93 13.00 7.20
CA GLY A 133 -4.32 13.38 7.44
C GLY A 133 -5.36 12.92 6.41
N ALA A 134 -5.02 12.08 5.43
CA ALA A 134 -5.93 11.82 4.30
C ALA A 134 -7.10 10.83 4.57
N GLY A 135 -7.47 10.59 5.84
CA GLY A 135 -8.74 9.93 6.20
C GLY A 135 -9.10 8.67 5.40
N GLY A 136 -8.25 7.64 5.41
CA GLY A 136 -8.52 6.38 4.70
C GLY A 136 -8.31 6.43 3.17
N ASN A 137 -7.83 7.55 2.61
CA ASN A 137 -7.38 7.63 1.23
C ASN A 137 -6.09 6.79 1.03
N TRP A 138 -5.99 6.09 -0.11
CA TRP A 138 -4.81 5.32 -0.52
C TRP A 138 -3.51 6.12 -0.41
N SER A 139 -3.57 7.44 -0.55
CA SER A 139 -2.40 8.32 -0.45
C SER A 139 -1.76 8.39 0.95
N ALA A 140 -2.49 8.05 2.01
CA ALA A 140 -1.97 8.04 3.38
C ALA A 140 -1.23 6.75 3.77
N LEU A 141 -1.30 5.72 2.91
CA LEU A 141 -0.69 4.42 3.15
C LEU A 141 0.56 4.25 2.29
N PRO A 142 1.62 3.61 2.81
CA PRO A 142 2.72 3.20 1.97
C PRO A 142 2.31 2.09 1.02
N GLY A 143 2.79 2.15 -0.21
CA GLY A 143 2.99 0.95 -1.02
C GLY A 143 4.29 0.31 -0.56
N GLU A 144 4.25 -0.96 -0.18
CA GLU A 144 5.44 -1.72 0.23
C GLU A 144 5.53 -2.98 -0.62
N ASP A 145 6.75 -3.35 -1.00
CA ASP A 145 7.00 -4.56 -1.78
C ASP A 145 8.39 -5.14 -1.50
N TRP A 146 8.57 -6.41 -1.82
CA TRP A 146 9.82 -7.14 -1.68
C TRP A 146 10.25 -7.72 -3.02
N LEU A 147 11.44 -7.33 -3.46
CA LEU A 147 12.03 -7.81 -4.71
C LEU A 147 13.32 -8.57 -4.43
N THR A 148 13.46 -9.77 -5.00
CA THR A 148 14.74 -10.47 -5.03
C THR A 148 15.34 -10.33 -6.43
N LEU A 149 16.52 -9.71 -6.50
CA LEU A 149 17.34 -9.65 -7.70
C LEU A 149 18.32 -10.83 -7.70
N SER A 150 18.35 -11.59 -8.79
CA SER A 150 19.44 -12.54 -9.04
C SER A 150 20.80 -11.81 -9.14
N PRO A 151 21.93 -12.51 -8.98
CA PRO A 151 23.25 -11.91 -9.18
C PRO A 151 23.41 -11.22 -10.54
N THR A 152 22.80 -11.79 -11.59
CA THR A 152 22.81 -11.21 -12.95
C THR A 152 22.03 -9.89 -13.00
N GLU A 153 20.85 -9.82 -12.37
CA GLU A 153 20.04 -8.59 -12.32
C GLU A 153 20.70 -7.51 -11.47
N ALA A 154 21.27 -7.89 -10.32
CA ALA A 154 22.04 -6.97 -9.48
C ALA A 154 23.25 -6.41 -10.23
N LYS A 155 23.93 -7.22 -11.06
CA LYS A 155 25.01 -6.78 -11.93
C LYS A 155 24.49 -5.84 -13.04
N ALA A 156 23.40 -6.18 -13.69
CA ALA A 156 22.80 -5.41 -14.78
C ALA A 156 22.45 -3.97 -14.36
N LEU A 157 21.88 -3.79 -13.16
CA LEU A 157 21.61 -2.47 -12.60
C LEU A 157 22.87 -1.61 -12.44
N ARG A 158 23.99 -2.24 -12.07
CA ARG A 158 25.30 -1.60 -11.89
C ARG A 158 25.97 -1.24 -13.22
N THR A 159 25.78 -2.08 -14.25
CA THR A 159 26.40 -1.91 -15.58
C THR A 159 25.57 -1.08 -16.54
N GLY A 160 24.31 -0.76 -16.22
CA GLY A 160 23.44 0.01 -17.10
C GLY A 160 22.67 -0.83 -18.10
N GLU A 161 22.54 -2.14 -17.87
CA GLU A 161 21.74 -3.03 -18.70
C GLU A 161 20.24 -2.83 -18.41
N ARG A 162 19.49 -2.47 -19.46
CA ARG A 162 18.14 -1.89 -19.32
C ARG A 162 17.06 -2.86 -18.89
N LEU A 163 16.98 -4.02 -19.51
CA LEU A 163 15.84 -4.93 -19.33
C LEU A 163 15.68 -5.39 -17.87
N GLN A 164 16.79 -5.57 -17.14
CA GLN A 164 16.79 -5.99 -15.74
C GLN A 164 16.58 -4.82 -14.78
N ALA A 165 17.06 -3.62 -15.12
CA ALA A 165 16.80 -2.41 -14.34
C ALA A 165 15.32 -2.03 -14.37
N GLU A 166 14.64 -2.24 -15.50
CA GLU A 166 13.22 -1.94 -15.66
C GLU A 166 12.35 -2.66 -14.62
N ARG A 167 12.63 -3.94 -14.30
CA ARG A 167 11.89 -4.70 -13.28
C ARG A 167 11.92 -4.05 -11.89
N LEU A 168 13.03 -3.43 -11.50
CA LEU A 168 13.10 -2.67 -10.24
C LEU A 168 12.44 -1.30 -10.39
N LEU A 169 12.72 -0.62 -11.51
CA LEU A 169 12.29 0.76 -11.72
C LEU A 169 10.79 0.88 -12.01
N THR A 170 10.07 -0.20 -12.36
CA THR A 170 8.60 -0.21 -12.39
C THR A 170 7.99 0.06 -11.02
N HIS A 171 8.72 -0.13 -9.92
CA HIS A 171 8.25 0.21 -8.58
C HIS A 171 8.47 1.69 -8.22
N PHE A 172 9.02 2.53 -9.12
CA PHE A 172 9.21 3.96 -8.89
C PHE A 172 7.92 4.75 -9.13
N TYR A 173 6.86 4.28 -8.47
CA TYR A 173 5.47 4.67 -8.67
C TYR A 173 4.77 4.70 -7.30
N PRO A 174 3.96 5.72 -6.96
CA PRO A 174 3.25 5.76 -5.69
C PRO A 174 2.04 4.80 -5.69
N PRO A 175 1.57 4.33 -4.53
CA PRO A 175 0.39 3.47 -4.47
C PRO A 175 -0.84 4.18 -5.07
N THR A 176 -1.64 3.50 -5.89
CA THR A 176 -2.92 4.03 -6.41
C THR A 176 -4.05 3.03 -6.25
N GLU A 177 -5.25 3.34 -6.73
CA GLU A 177 -6.34 2.35 -6.72
C GLU A 177 -6.03 1.16 -7.66
N ASN A 178 -5.32 1.41 -8.75
CA ASN A 178 -4.73 0.37 -9.59
C ASN A 178 -3.26 0.15 -9.18
N ASN A 179 -2.94 -0.92 -8.45
CA ASN A 179 -1.56 -1.29 -8.10
C ASN A 179 -0.98 -2.41 -8.97
N ASP A 180 -1.56 -2.65 -10.15
CA ASP A 180 -1.03 -3.63 -11.09
C ASP A 180 0.23 -3.09 -11.79
N LEU A 181 1.39 -3.45 -11.27
CA LEU A 181 2.69 -3.04 -11.82
C LEU A 181 2.90 -3.49 -13.27
N THR A 182 2.16 -4.48 -13.78
CA THR A 182 2.26 -4.90 -15.19
C THR A 182 1.68 -3.85 -16.16
N LYS A 183 0.93 -2.87 -15.64
CA LYS A 183 0.41 -1.74 -16.41
C LYS A 183 1.40 -0.58 -16.52
N ASN A 184 2.49 -0.60 -15.75
CA ASN A 184 3.54 0.40 -15.84
C ASN A 184 4.26 0.30 -17.19
N ARG A 185 4.29 1.42 -17.92
CA ARG A 185 5.00 1.52 -19.21
C ARG A 185 5.98 2.67 -19.17
N PHE A 186 7.25 2.39 -19.42
CA PHE A 186 8.26 3.44 -19.56
C PHE A 186 8.01 4.25 -20.83
N VAL A 187 7.80 5.55 -20.66
CA VAL A 187 7.84 6.54 -21.74
C VAL A 187 9.28 7.00 -21.91
N GLU A 188 9.93 7.32 -20.79
CA GLU A 188 11.34 7.70 -20.75
C GLU A 188 12.03 6.98 -19.60
N LEU A 189 13.28 6.58 -19.83
CA LEU A 189 14.13 6.03 -18.80
C LEU A 189 15.59 6.31 -19.17
N SER A 190 16.30 6.97 -18.27
CA SER A 190 17.73 7.24 -18.41
C SER A 190 18.42 7.11 -17.06
N TRP A 191 19.62 6.54 -17.04
CA TRP A 191 20.46 6.56 -15.84
C TRP A 191 21.92 6.38 -16.20
N LYS A 192 22.77 6.67 -15.22
CA LYS A 192 24.20 6.48 -15.29
C LYS A 192 24.72 5.87 -13.99
N SER A 193 25.78 5.09 -14.11
CA SER A 193 26.59 4.62 -13.00
C SER A 193 27.95 5.32 -13.03
N GLU A 194 28.43 5.69 -11.86
CA GLU A 194 29.72 6.33 -11.67
C GLU A 194 30.51 5.58 -10.60
N PRO A 195 31.70 5.07 -10.92
CA PRO A 195 32.52 4.39 -9.93
C PRO A 195 33.03 5.38 -8.88
N LEU A 196 32.97 4.93 -7.63
CA LEU A 196 33.54 5.57 -6.45
C LEU A 196 34.63 4.64 -5.86
N PRO A 197 35.44 5.11 -4.89
CA PRO A 197 36.37 4.25 -4.15
C PRO A 197 35.69 3.01 -3.55
N ASP A 198 36.51 2.02 -3.21
CA ASP A 198 36.09 0.78 -2.53
C ASP A 198 35.06 -0.07 -3.28
N GLY A 199 34.97 0.10 -4.60
CA GLY A 199 34.06 -0.67 -5.45
C GLY A 199 32.59 -0.25 -5.32
N ILE A 200 32.32 0.92 -4.75
CA ILE A 200 30.99 1.53 -4.67
C ILE A 200 30.66 2.17 -6.03
N LEU A 201 29.41 2.05 -6.45
CA LEU A 201 28.86 2.76 -7.61
C LEU A 201 27.82 3.76 -7.15
N ARG A 202 27.94 5.01 -7.59
CA ARG A 202 26.88 6.01 -7.52
C ARG A 202 25.97 5.85 -8.72
N LEU A 203 24.68 5.66 -8.47
CA LEU A 203 23.65 5.52 -9.50
C LEU A 203 22.79 6.79 -9.51
N ARG A 204 22.50 7.33 -10.69
CA ARG A 204 21.61 8.48 -10.85
C ARG A 204 20.79 8.31 -12.12
N GLY A 205 19.50 8.60 -12.05
CA GLY A 205 18.63 8.48 -13.21
C GLY A 205 17.35 9.28 -13.10
N SER A 206 16.60 9.23 -14.19
CA SER A 206 15.27 9.77 -14.31
C SER A 206 14.38 8.80 -15.09
N LEU A 207 13.08 8.86 -14.81
CA LEU A 207 12.08 8.09 -15.52
C LEU A 207 10.78 8.86 -15.68
N VAL A 208 10.04 8.48 -16.72
CA VAL A 208 8.64 8.82 -16.94
C VAL A 208 7.90 7.51 -17.18
N LEU A 209 7.01 7.16 -16.26
CA LEU A 209 6.19 5.97 -16.28
C LEU A 209 4.73 6.35 -16.55
N LYS A 210 4.12 5.78 -17.58
CA LYS A 210 2.67 5.84 -17.78
C LYS A 210 2.01 4.76 -16.94
N HIS A 211 1.04 5.15 -16.12
CA HIS A 211 0.23 4.23 -15.32
C HIS A 211 -1.17 4.81 -15.09
N SER A 212 -2.17 4.02 -15.47
CA SER A 212 -3.58 4.36 -15.31
C SER A 212 -4.00 4.34 -13.86
N PHE A 213 -4.62 5.42 -13.37
CA PHE A 213 -5.08 5.52 -11.99
C PHE A 213 -6.21 4.51 -11.68
N TYR A 214 -7.10 4.27 -12.67
CA TYR A 214 -8.18 3.29 -12.66
C TYR A 214 -8.00 2.25 -13.77
N SER A 215 -9.04 1.46 -14.09
CA SER A 215 -9.08 0.54 -15.23
C SER A 215 -9.14 1.24 -16.60
N ARG A 216 -9.28 2.57 -16.65
CA ARG A 216 -9.30 3.36 -17.89
C ARG A 216 -7.90 3.88 -18.22
N ASP A 217 -7.50 3.80 -19.49
CA ASP A 217 -6.27 4.46 -19.94
C ASP A 217 -6.46 5.97 -19.81
N ASP A 218 -5.61 6.60 -19.00
CA ASP A 218 -5.56 8.04 -18.81
C ASP A 218 -4.21 8.58 -19.31
N GLN A 219 -3.94 9.86 -19.09
CA GLN A 219 -2.66 10.48 -19.43
C GLN A 219 -1.80 10.71 -18.18
N ASN A 220 -2.09 10.01 -17.07
CA ASN A 220 -1.32 10.17 -15.86
C ASN A 220 0.05 9.53 -16.02
N THR A 221 1.06 10.26 -15.56
CA THR A 221 2.46 9.81 -15.57
C THR A 221 3.08 10.01 -14.20
N ALA A 222 3.84 9.01 -13.77
CA ALA A 222 4.80 9.12 -12.69
C ALA A 222 6.13 9.60 -13.27
N GLN A 223 6.60 10.75 -12.80
CA GLN A 223 7.89 11.31 -13.17
C GLN A 223 8.78 11.26 -11.94
N ALA A 224 9.99 10.72 -12.07
CA ALA A 224 10.91 10.64 -10.95
C ALA A 224 12.35 10.88 -11.39
N GLU A 225 13.08 11.63 -10.57
CA GLU A 225 14.54 11.68 -10.52
C GLU A 225 14.99 10.92 -9.27
N TRP A 226 16.06 10.15 -9.39
CA TRP A 226 16.54 9.31 -8.30
C TRP A 226 18.07 9.23 -8.24
N VAL A 227 18.55 8.95 -7.04
CA VAL A 227 19.96 8.73 -6.73
C VAL A 227 20.10 7.51 -5.84
N GLY A 228 21.25 6.88 -5.88
CA GLY A 228 21.54 5.79 -4.99
C GLY A 228 22.98 5.33 -5.04
N TYR A 229 23.25 4.29 -4.27
CA TYR A 229 24.54 3.65 -4.18
C TYR A 229 24.37 2.14 -4.26
N ALA A 230 25.33 1.47 -4.88
CA ALA A 230 25.40 0.03 -4.93
C ALA A 230 26.83 -0.45 -4.72
N ASP A 231 26.99 -1.55 -3.99
CA ASP A 231 28.23 -2.32 -3.93
C ASP A 231 27.91 -3.80 -4.19
N SER A 232 28.89 -4.70 -3.99
CA SER A 232 28.71 -6.14 -4.19
C SER A 232 27.52 -6.77 -3.46
N LYS A 233 27.14 -6.24 -2.29
CA LYS A 233 26.16 -6.76 -1.32
C LYS A 233 25.00 -5.82 -1.05
N THR A 234 25.08 -4.55 -1.43
CA THR A 234 24.06 -3.55 -1.09
C THR A 234 23.57 -2.79 -2.32
N LEU A 235 22.32 -2.34 -2.24
CA LEU A 235 21.70 -1.40 -3.13
C LEU A 235 20.76 -0.51 -2.31
N THR A 236 20.97 0.79 -2.41
CA THR A 236 20.06 1.80 -1.86
C THR A 236 19.73 2.80 -2.94
N LEU A 237 18.45 3.01 -3.24
CA LEU A 237 17.97 4.05 -4.16
C LEU A 237 16.91 4.90 -3.47
N VAL A 238 16.88 6.19 -3.80
CA VAL A 238 15.84 7.11 -3.34
C VAL A 238 15.49 8.12 -4.43
N THR A 239 14.22 8.45 -4.54
CA THR A 239 13.78 9.57 -5.38
C THR A 239 14.19 10.90 -4.75
N THR A 240 14.84 11.78 -5.52
CA THR A 240 15.15 13.16 -5.11
C THR A 240 14.04 14.13 -5.46
N LYS A 241 13.26 13.79 -6.50
CA LYS A 241 12.09 14.52 -6.94
C LYS A 241 11.16 13.54 -7.63
N ALA A 242 9.90 13.49 -7.24
CA ALA A 242 8.95 12.67 -7.97
C ALA A 242 7.52 13.23 -7.88
N THR A 243 6.78 13.10 -8.96
CA THR A 243 5.39 13.56 -9.06
C THR A 243 4.53 12.59 -9.86
N TYR A 244 3.34 12.29 -9.37
CA TYR A 244 2.31 11.56 -10.11
C TYR A 244 1.05 12.42 -10.13
N ASN A 245 0.55 12.76 -11.32
CA ASN A 245 -0.59 13.68 -11.49
C ASN A 245 -0.45 14.97 -10.64
N ASN A 246 0.72 15.61 -10.72
CA ASN A 246 1.11 16.81 -9.95
C ASN A 246 1.16 16.66 -8.42
N GLN A 247 0.96 15.46 -7.88
CA GLN A 247 1.13 15.17 -6.46
C GLN A 247 2.54 14.63 -6.19
N PRO A 248 3.28 15.20 -5.22
CA PRO A 248 4.62 14.73 -4.92
C PRO A 248 4.57 13.36 -4.25
N TYR A 249 5.56 12.52 -4.55
CA TYR A 249 5.74 11.23 -3.90
C TYR A 249 7.22 10.95 -3.67
N ALA A 250 7.51 9.92 -2.88
CA ALA A 250 8.85 9.39 -2.71
C ALA A 250 8.86 7.88 -2.81
N VAL A 251 9.96 7.34 -3.34
CA VAL A 251 10.26 5.91 -3.36
C VAL A 251 11.65 5.70 -2.76
N ALA A 252 11.76 4.71 -1.88
CA ALA A 252 13.02 4.26 -1.32
C ALA A 252 13.16 2.74 -1.55
N VAL A 253 14.36 2.34 -1.95
CA VAL A 253 14.76 0.94 -2.12
C VAL A 253 15.95 0.70 -1.22
N THR A 254 15.92 -0.34 -0.40
CA THR A 254 17.02 -0.70 0.48
C THR A 254 17.23 -2.21 0.51
N THR A 255 18.49 -2.65 0.51
CA THR A 255 18.82 -4.04 0.83
C THR A 255 18.50 -4.37 2.29
N THR A 256 18.07 -5.60 2.54
CA THR A 256 17.80 -6.14 3.88
C THR A 256 18.56 -7.41 4.16
#